data_AF-A0A382LDZ0-F1
#
_entry.id   AF-A0A382LDZ0-F1
#
_cell.length_a   1.000
_cell.length_b   1.000
_cell.length_c   1.000
_cell.angle_alpha   90.00
_cell.angle_beta   90.00
_cell.angle_gamma   90.00
#
_symmetry.space_group_name_H-M   'P 1'
#
loop_
_entity.id
_entity.type
_entity.pdbx_description
1 polymer ?
#
loop_
_entity_poly.entity_id
_entity_poly.type
_entity_poly.pdbx_seq_one_letter_code
_entity_poly.pdbx_strand_id
1 'polypeptide(L)'
;TKCRRKDITSLFLGTGLGPRSYAIVQQDTISKLIEAKPDDMRIFIEEASGVSKYKQKRKETESRIKNTKENLNRLSDLREEIEKQLRRLKTQSSAAKRYKKHKTREKEIHAEILFTKISSLLSKLNNRQTEVKQYQNIYDQNLTELRKIEADIEEQRVIDAEATQNFNNSQKDHFELQSKIARLEQSIEYEKELESQKSINFQEIQKELQRINKEYKEDSVQISQISSSLTKLEQTILTRSSVVQGLEENLSALESNLNTVIEKNESIAKKINELNTTVETESVKINVLSKQLTQIDDQKRTIKNLHEAESIFRQLEKEIETSKVYFEAENFKSILNRLNTLGEKLVTLIRKFQTIEKEIVENESQILLSQQNLNSAKEQLDQLIIEKEKLDQQKIDLSNEIN
;
A
#
# COMPACT_ATOMS: atom_id res chain seq x y z
N THR A 1 16.39 -163.66 95.26
CA THR A 1 17.67 -162.93 95.13
C THR A 1 18.28 -163.23 93.75
N LYS A 2 18.60 -162.20 92.95
CA LYS A 2 19.14 -162.36 91.57
C LYS A 2 20.67 -162.35 91.60
N CYS A 3 21.30 -163.43 91.15
CA CYS A 3 22.75 -163.55 90.96
C CYS A 3 23.06 -163.63 89.45
N ARG A 4 24.20 -163.08 89.02
CA ARG A 4 24.63 -163.23 87.62
C ARG A 4 25.11 -164.65 87.43
N ARG A 5 24.74 -165.28 86.29
CA ARG A 5 25.18 -166.64 85.95
C ARG A 5 26.70 -166.79 86.11
N LYS A 6 27.47 -165.77 85.71
CA LYS A 6 28.93 -165.73 85.84
C LYS A 6 29.42 -165.84 87.29
N ASP A 7 28.75 -165.17 88.22
CA ASP A 7 29.13 -165.17 89.64
C ASP A 7 28.87 -166.55 90.25
N ILE A 8 27.78 -167.21 89.86
CA ILE A 8 27.48 -168.62 90.23
C ILE A 8 28.53 -169.56 89.63
N THR A 9 28.83 -169.45 88.33
CA THR A 9 29.83 -170.31 87.66
C THR A 9 31.22 -170.16 88.28
N SER A 10 31.60 -168.94 88.69
CA SER A 10 32.86 -168.65 89.39
C SER A 10 32.96 -169.33 90.76
N LEU A 11 31.81 -169.55 91.43
CA LEU A 11 31.74 -170.25 92.72
C LEU A 11 32.05 -171.75 92.56
N PHE A 12 31.51 -172.38 91.51
CA PHE A 12 31.70 -173.81 91.23
C PHE A 12 33.03 -174.16 90.53
N LEU A 13 33.69 -173.19 89.89
CA LEU A 13 35.02 -173.37 89.29
C LEU A 13 36.08 -173.77 90.34
N GLY A 14 36.69 -174.95 90.15
CA GLY A 14 37.69 -175.50 91.07
C GLY A 14 37.12 -176.30 92.25
N THR A 15 35.79 -176.50 92.30
CA THR A 15 35.13 -177.43 93.25
C THR A 15 34.94 -178.83 92.65
N GLY A 16 35.35 -179.02 91.40
CA GLY A 16 35.09 -180.23 90.63
C GLY A 16 33.65 -180.36 90.16
N LEU A 17 32.72 -179.45 90.51
CA LEU A 17 31.30 -179.42 90.12
C LEU A 17 30.98 -178.41 88.99
N GLY A 18 31.93 -178.18 88.09
CA GLY A 18 31.75 -177.31 86.92
C GLY A 18 30.95 -177.96 85.78
N PRO A 19 30.69 -177.24 84.67
CA PRO A 19 30.07 -177.82 83.47
C PRO A 19 30.87 -178.95 82.82
N ARG A 20 32.15 -179.12 83.21
CA ARG A 20 33.02 -180.25 82.86
C ARG A 20 33.52 -180.94 84.14
N SER A 21 32.59 -181.19 85.06
CA SER A 21 32.81 -181.82 86.36
C SER A 21 33.34 -183.25 86.20
N TYR A 22 34.42 -183.58 86.92
CA TYR A 22 34.84 -184.98 87.12
C TYR A 22 34.11 -185.62 88.31
N ALA A 23 33.51 -184.80 89.20
CA ALA A 23 32.83 -185.26 90.41
C ALA A 23 31.48 -185.95 90.12
N ILE A 24 30.92 -185.78 88.93
CA ILE A 24 29.66 -186.42 88.51
C ILE A 24 29.96 -187.33 87.32
N VAL A 25 29.89 -188.65 87.52
CA VAL A 25 30.10 -189.64 86.46
C VAL A 25 28.77 -189.95 85.78
N GLN A 26 28.52 -189.36 84.62
CA GLN A 26 27.42 -189.75 83.73
C GLN A 26 27.77 -191.04 82.97
N GLN A 27 26.75 -191.76 82.49
CA GLN A 27 26.97 -192.89 81.57
C GLN A 27 27.76 -192.40 80.34
N ASP A 28 28.73 -193.19 79.87
CA ASP A 28 29.75 -192.86 78.85
C ASP A 28 30.84 -191.82 79.23
N THR A 29 30.87 -191.29 80.46
CA THR A 29 31.94 -190.35 80.89
C THR A 29 33.33 -191.00 80.89
N ILE A 30 33.41 -192.29 81.26
CA ILE A 30 34.67 -193.03 81.31
C ILE A 30 35.21 -193.24 79.88
N SER A 31 34.36 -193.66 78.95
CA SER A 31 34.73 -193.83 77.53
C SER A 31 35.22 -192.52 76.93
N LYS A 32 34.51 -191.40 77.20
CA LYS A 32 34.93 -190.05 76.78
C LYS A 32 36.27 -189.62 77.37
N LEU A 33 36.61 -190.04 78.59
CA LEU A 33 37.91 -189.73 79.19
C LEU A 33 39.03 -190.52 78.51
N ILE A 34 38.79 -191.79 78.16
CA ILE A 34 39.79 -192.67 77.51
C ILE A 34 40.03 -192.25 76.05
N GLU A 35 38.98 -191.85 75.33
CA GLU A 35 39.06 -191.43 73.92
C GLU A 35 39.34 -189.92 73.74
N ALA A 36 39.41 -189.15 74.83
CA ALA A 36 39.60 -187.71 74.75
C ALA A 36 40.91 -187.35 74.03
N LYS A 37 40.82 -186.45 73.05
CA LYS A 37 42.01 -185.82 72.48
C LYS A 37 42.79 -185.09 73.58
N PRO A 38 44.12 -184.97 73.46
CA PRO A 38 44.95 -184.33 74.49
C PRO A 38 44.45 -182.95 74.94
N ASP A 39 43.91 -182.14 74.03
CA ASP A 39 43.34 -180.81 74.35
C ASP A 39 42.07 -180.88 75.22
N ASP A 40 41.21 -181.88 74.99
CA ASP A 40 39.99 -182.09 75.79
C ASP A 40 40.34 -182.72 77.15
N MET A 41 41.28 -183.67 77.17
CA MET A 41 41.80 -184.27 78.40
C MET A 41 42.48 -183.22 79.30
N ARG A 42 43.19 -182.25 78.71
CA ARG A 42 43.83 -181.15 79.45
C ARG A 42 42.83 -180.37 80.30
N ILE A 43 41.61 -180.15 79.80
CA ILE A 43 40.59 -179.38 80.51
C ILE A 43 40.10 -180.13 81.77
N PHE A 44 39.97 -181.45 81.69
CA PHE A 44 39.63 -182.28 82.86
C PHE A 44 40.76 -182.30 83.91
N ILE A 45 42.02 -182.42 83.47
CA ILE A 45 43.19 -182.36 84.36
C ILE A 45 43.34 -180.97 85.00
N GLU A 46 43.08 -179.90 84.25
CA GLU A 46 43.11 -178.52 84.76
C GLU A 46 42.03 -178.26 85.83
N GLU A 47 40.87 -178.91 85.72
CA GLU A 47 39.81 -178.83 86.72
C GLU A 47 40.14 -179.67 87.98
N ALA A 48 40.67 -180.89 87.80
CA ALA A 48 41.09 -181.74 88.90
C ALA A 48 42.27 -181.15 89.70
N SER A 49 43.15 -180.41 89.04
CA SER A 49 44.28 -179.69 89.68
C SER A 49 43.89 -178.31 90.25
N GLY A 50 42.64 -177.86 90.08
CA GLY A 50 42.15 -176.58 90.59
C GLY A 50 42.70 -175.34 89.85
N VAL A 51 43.40 -175.52 88.73
CA VAL A 51 44.07 -174.43 87.98
C VAL A 51 43.09 -173.67 87.08
N SER A 52 41.93 -174.26 86.72
CA SER A 52 40.88 -173.63 85.90
C SER A 52 40.45 -172.24 86.38
N LYS A 53 40.27 -172.07 87.70
CA LYS A 53 39.85 -170.79 88.31
C LYS A 53 40.90 -169.70 88.11
N TYR A 54 42.18 -170.05 88.26
CA TYR A 54 43.29 -169.12 88.02
C TYR A 54 43.39 -168.73 86.54
N LYS A 55 43.32 -169.71 85.64
CA LYS A 55 43.39 -169.48 84.19
C LYS A 55 42.26 -168.58 83.68
N GLN A 56 41.03 -168.77 84.17
CA GLN A 56 39.90 -167.91 83.85
C GLN A 56 40.08 -166.48 84.38
N LYS A 57 40.50 -166.30 85.65
CA LYS A 57 40.80 -164.96 86.22
C LYS A 57 41.93 -164.26 85.47
N ARG A 58 42.98 -164.99 85.06
CA ARG A 58 44.09 -164.47 84.26
C ARG A 58 43.59 -163.97 82.91
N LYS A 59 42.81 -164.77 82.16
CA LYS A 59 42.24 -164.36 80.86
C LYS A 59 41.34 -163.12 80.97
N GLU A 60 40.52 -163.03 82.02
CA GLU A 60 39.68 -161.85 82.26
C GLU A 60 40.50 -160.61 82.60
N THR A 61 41.56 -160.76 83.40
CA THR A 61 42.47 -159.67 83.75
C THR A 61 43.25 -159.21 82.52
N GLU A 62 43.76 -160.13 81.71
CA GLU A 62 44.41 -159.83 80.42
C GLU A 62 43.47 -159.10 79.47
N SER A 63 42.20 -159.53 79.35
CA SER A 63 41.18 -158.83 78.56
C SER A 63 40.89 -157.42 79.09
N ARG A 64 40.78 -157.24 80.42
CA ARG A 64 40.62 -155.92 81.04
C ARG A 64 41.83 -155.02 80.76
N ILE A 65 43.04 -155.52 80.95
CA ILE A 65 44.28 -154.78 80.67
C ILE A 65 44.35 -154.39 79.19
N LYS A 66 43.99 -155.30 78.28
CA LYS A 66 43.95 -155.01 76.84
C LYS A 66 42.95 -153.88 76.53
N ASN A 67 41.72 -153.97 77.02
CA ASN A 67 40.71 -152.93 76.82
C ASN A 67 41.14 -151.59 77.44
N THR A 68 41.78 -151.60 78.61
CA THR A 68 42.32 -150.37 79.23
C THR A 68 43.43 -149.76 78.38
N LYS A 69 44.35 -150.57 77.83
CA LYS A 69 45.39 -150.08 76.92
C LYS A 69 44.80 -149.48 75.64
N GLU A 70 43.79 -150.11 75.04
CA GLU A 70 43.10 -149.56 73.87
C GLU A 70 42.41 -148.23 74.19
N ASN A 71 41.74 -148.11 75.34
CA ASN A 71 41.15 -146.85 75.79
C ASN A 71 42.19 -145.76 76.03
N LEU A 72 43.36 -146.10 76.60
CA LEU A 72 44.46 -145.16 76.80
C LEU A 72 45.03 -144.67 75.46
N ASN A 73 45.18 -145.57 74.48
CA ASN A 73 45.61 -145.18 73.13
C ASN A 73 44.62 -144.21 72.50
N ARG A 74 43.31 -144.50 72.55
CA ARG A 74 42.26 -143.61 72.06
C ARG A 74 42.26 -142.25 72.76
N LEU A 75 42.51 -142.22 74.07
CA LEU A 75 42.67 -140.96 74.83
C LEU A 75 43.90 -140.19 74.38
N SER A 76 45.00 -140.87 74.06
CA SER A 76 46.21 -140.23 73.51
C SER A 76 45.93 -139.60 72.15
N ASP A 77 45.26 -140.33 71.25
CA ASP A 77 44.87 -139.83 69.92
C ASP A 77 43.96 -138.58 70.05
N LEU A 78 42.96 -138.66 70.93
CA LEU A 78 42.06 -137.53 71.21
C LEU A 78 42.83 -136.33 71.79
N ARG A 79 43.81 -136.56 72.67
CA ARG A 79 44.67 -135.50 73.21
C ARG A 79 45.44 -134.82 72.09
N GLU A 80 46.07 -135.59 71.20
CA GLU A 80 46.82 -135.04 70.07
C GLU A 80 45.92 -134.25 69.10
N GLU A 81 44.70 -134.73 68.85
CA GLU A 81 43.74 -134.01 68.02
C GLU A 81 43.33 -132.68 68.66
N ILE A 82 43.00 -132.68 69.96
CA ILE A 82 42.67 -131.45 70.70
C ILE A 82 43.87 -130.49 70.73
N GLU A 83 45.10 -130.99 70.90
CA GLU A 83 46.31 -130.15 70.84
C GLU A 83 46.46 -129.48 69.46
N LYS A 84 46.20 -130.20 68.35
CA LYS A 84 46.19 -129.63 67.00
C LYS A 84 45.10 -128.57 66.83
N GLN A 85 43.89 -128.82 67.34
CA GLN A 85 42.78 -127.86 67.30
C GLN A 85 43.13 -126.60 68.12
N LEU A 86 43.70 -126.75 69.32
CA LEU A 86 44.11 -125.65 70.18
C LEU A 86 45.19 -124.78 69.52
N ARG A 87 46.18 -125.40 68.84
CA ARG A 87 47.18 -124.66 68.07
C ARG A 87 46.54 -123.84 66.95
N ARG A 88 45.58 -124.40 66.21
CA ARG A 88 44.83 -123.67 65.16
C ARG A 88 44.04 -122.51 65.74
N LEU A 89 43.30 -122.73 66.83
CA LEU A 89 42.54 -121.68 67.52
C LEU A 89 43.44 -120.57 68.07
N LYS A 90 44.64 -120.92 68.57
CA LYS A 90 45.62 -119.93 69.03
C LYS A 90 46.09 -119.02 67.89
N THR A 91 46.36 -119.59 66.71
CA THR A 91 46.72 -118.82 65.50
C THR A 91 45.56 -117.96 65.00
N GLN A 92 44.33 -118.48 65.01
CA GLN A 92 43.15 -117.70 64.65
C GLN A 92 42.90 -116.54 65.63
N SER A 93 43.06 -116.78 66.93
CA SER A 93 42.93 -115.75 67.97
C SER A 93 43.99 -114.66 67.81
N SER A 94 45.25 -115.02 67.53
CA SER A 94 46.31 -114.03 67.31
C SER A 94 46.06 -113.20 66.04
N ALA A 95 45.59 -113.82 64.95
CA ALA A 95 45.19 -113.12 63.73
C ALA A 95 44.01 -112.17 63.98
N ALA A 96 42.97 -112.61 64.68
CA ALA A 96 41.81 -111.79 65.04
C ALA A 96 42.19 -110.59 65.92
N LYS A 97 43.09 -110.79 66.90
CA LYS A 97 43.63 -109.69 67.73
C LYS A 97 44.41 -108.67 66.88
N ARG A 98 45.25 -109.13 65.95
CA ARG A 98 45.96 -108.24 65.00
C ARG A 98 44.99 -107.48 64.11
N TYR A 99 44.00 -108.16 63.54
CA TYR A 99 42.95 -107.53 62.75
C TYR A 99 42.22 -106.44 63.54
N LYS A 100 41.80 -106.73 64.78
CA LYS A 100 41.12 -105.73 65.64
C LYS A 100 42.00 -104.51 65.88
N LYS A 101 43.30 -104.71 66.17
CA LYS A 101 44.26 -103.61 66.34
C LYS A 101 44.40 -102.77 65.06
N HIS A 102 44.57 -103.42 63.91
CA HIS A 102 44.68 -102.72 62.62
C HIS A 102 43.38 -101.99 62.27
N LYS A 103 42.21 -102.58 62.55
CA LYS A 103 40.92 -101.95 62.27
C LYS A 103 40.66 -100.73 63.16
N THR A 104 41.08 -100.76 64.42
CA THR A 104 41.04 -99.57 65.28
C THR A 104 41.96 -98.49 64.75
N ARG A 105 43.20 -98.85 64.37
CA ARG A 105 44.15 -97.88 63.82
C ARG A 105 43.70 -97.28 62.49
N GLU A 106 43.08 -98.07 61.62
CA GLU A 106 42.46 -97.61 60.38
C GLU A 106 41.37 -96.57 60.66
N LYS A 107 40.50 -96.82 61.66
CA LYS A 107 39.46 -95.87 62.07
C LYS A 107 40.04 -94.56 62.61
N GLU A 108 41.08 -94.63 63.44
CA GLU A 108 41.77 -93.44 63.98
C GLU A 108 42.37 -92.61 62.85
N ILE A 109 43.15 -93.24 61.95
CA ILE A 109 43.77 -92.53 60.82
C ILE A 109 42.70 -91.93 59.89
N HIS A 110 41.60 -92.66 59.66
CA HIS A 110 40.50 -92.14 58.85
C HIS A 110 39.87 -90.90 59.49
N ALA A 111 39.67 -90.91 60.82
CA ALA A 111 39.17 -89.74 61.55
C ALA A 111 40.16 -88.57 61.50
N GLU A 112 41.47 -88.81 61.63
CA GLU A 112 42.53 -87.79 61.50
C GLU A 112 42.52 -87.14 60.10
N ILE A 113 42.39 -87.94 59.04
CA ILE A 113 42.29 -87.45 57.65
C ILE A 113 41.01 -86.61 57.46
N LEU A 114 39.88 -87.08 57.98
CA LEU A 114 38.63 -86.33 57.88
C LEU A 114 38.71 -85.01 58.64
N PHE A 115 39.27 -85.02 59.86
CA PHE A 115 39.43 -83.82 60.67
C PHE A 115 40.34 -82.78 60.00
N THR A 116 41.48 -83.20 59.46
CA THR A 116 42.39 -82.30 58.73
C THR A 116 41.73 -81.73 57.47
N LYS A 117 40.99 -82.55 56.73
CA LYS A 117 40.22 -82.09 55.56
C LYS A 117 39.15 -81.08 55.94
N ILE A 118 38.34 -81.36 56.97
CA ILE A 118 37.31 -80.44 57.47
C ILE A 118 37.93 -79.13 57.94
N SER A 119 39.01 -79.19 58.73
CA SER A 119 39.71 -78.01 59.23
C SER A 119 40.25 -77.14 58.08
N SER A 120 40.82 -77.76 57.04
CA SER A 120 41.28 -77.04 55.85
C SER A 120 40.14 -76.37 55.07
N LEU A 121 38.98 -77.04 54.98
CA LEU A 121 37.80 -76.50 54.31
C LEU A 121 37.18 -75.35 55.12
N LEU A 122 37.13 -75.46 56.45
CA LEU A 122 36.66 -74.40 57.33
C LEU A 122 37.55 -73.16 57.25
N SER A 123 38.87 -73.34 57.21
CA SER A 123 39.81 -72.23 57.00
C SER A 123 39.59 -71.54 55.64
N LYS A 124 39.44 -72.32 54.57
CA LYS A 124 39.11 -71.78 53.23
C LYS A 124 37.77 -71.04 53.22
N LEU A 125 36.75 -71.59 53.88
CA LEU A 125 35.43 -70.97 53.98
C LEU A 125 35.52 -69.63 54.70
N ASN A 126 36.23 -69.59 55.84
CA ASN A 126 36.41 -68.35 56.60
C ASN A 126 37.13 -67.29 55.76
N ASN A 127 38.22 -67.66 55.06
CA ASN A 127 38.93 -66.73 54.17
C ASN A 127 38.02 -66.20 53.05
N ARG A 128 37.24 -67.06 52.40
CA ARG A 128 36.26 -66.62 51.38
C ARG A 128 35.18 -65.72 51.97
N GLN A 129 34.72 -66.00 53.19
CA GLN A 129 33.74 -65.16 53.86
C GLN A 129 34.31 -63.78 54.21
N THR A 130 35.59 -63.70 54.58
CA THR A 130 36.28 -62.42 54.79
C THR A 130 36.45 -61.65 53.48
N GLU A 131 36.82 -62.31 52.39
CA GLU A 131 36.92 -61.69 51.05
C GLU A 131 35.56 -61.13 50.60
N VAL A 132 34.47 -61.91 50.75
CA VAL A 132 33.12 -61.46 50.41
C VAL A 132 32.73 -60.21 51.20
N LYS A 133 33.01 -60.16 52.50
CA LYS A 133 32.76 -58.96 53.32
C LYS A 133 33.58 -57.75 52.85
N GLN A 134 34.84 -57.97 52.46
CA GLN A 134 35.66 -56.89 51.91
C GLN A 134 35.09 -56.36 50.59
N TYR A 135 34.68 -57.24 49.68
CA TYR A 135 34.04 -56.84 48.43
C TYR A 135 32.71 -56.11 48.65
N GLN A 136 31.90 -56.55 49.62
CA GLN A 136 30.67 -55.85 50.01
C GLN A 136 30.97 -54.44 50.52
N ASN A 137 31.96 -54.28 51.41
CA ASN A 137 32.33 -52.96 51.92
C ASN A 137 32.83 -52.04 50.79
N ILE A 138 33.65 -52.55 49.87
CA ILE A 138 34.13 -51.77 48.70
C ILE A 138 32.95 -51.39 47.80
N TYR A 139 32.02 -52.31 47.57
CA TYR A 139 30.81 -52.05 46.79
C TYR A 139 29.96 -50.94 47.44
N ASP A 140 29.72 -51.01 48.74
CA ASP A 140 28.93 -50.02 49.47
C ASP A 140 29.62 -48.64 49.50
N GLN A 141 30.95 -48.61 49.58
CA GLN A 141 31.74 -47.38 49.44
C GLN A 141 31.57 -46.76 48.06
N ASN A 142 31.79 -47.54 47.00
CA ASN A 142 31.64 -47.07 45.62
C ASN A 142 30.19 -46.63 45.32
N LEU A 143 29.19 -47.32 45.86
CA LEU A 143 27.78 -46.94 45.72
C LEU A 143 27.50 -45.60 46.41
N THR A 144 28.11 -45.37 47.56
CA THR A 144 27.98 -44.09 48.28
C THR A 144 28.66 -42.96 47.52
N GLU A 145 29.84 -43.19 46.95
CA GLU A 145 30.53 -42.21 46.10
C GLU A 145 29.73 -41.90 44.83
N LEU A 146 29.19 -42.93 44.16
CA LEU A 146 28.33 -42.76 42.99
C LEU A 146 27.12 -41.87 43.32
N ARG A 147 26.43 -42.14 44.43
CA ARG A 147 25.27 -41.34 44.87
C ARG A 147 25.62 -39.89 45.18
N LYS A 148 26.83 -39.63 45.71
CA LYS A 148 27.32 -38.26 45.91
C LYS A 148 27.53 -37.55 44.58
N ILE A 149 28.22 -38.20 43.65
CA ILE A 149 28.45 -37.65 42.31
C ILE A 149 27.12 -37.40 41.58
N GLU A 150 26.14 -38.30 41.70
CA GLU A 150 24.79 -38.09 41.15
C GLU A 150 24.08 -36.88 41.76
N ALA A 151 24.18 -36.70 43.08
CA ALA A 151 23.63 -35.52 43.75
C ALA A 151 24.32 -34.22 43.30
N ASP A 152 25.65 -34.22 43.18
CA ASP A 152 26.43 -33.08 42.70
C ASP A 152 26.06 -32.72 41.25
N ILE A 153 25.83 -33.73 40.39
CA ILE A 153 25.39 -33.52 38.99
C ILE A 153 24.01 -32.85 38.96
N GLU A 154 23.06 -33.31 39.78
CA GLU A 154 21.73 -32.69 39.84
C GLU A 154 21.78 -31.26 40.41
N GLU A 155 22.63 -30.99 41.41
CA GLU A 155 22.86 -29.62 41.88
C GLU A 155 23.41 -28.72 40.77
N GLN A 156 24.42 -29.19 40.02
CA GLN A 156 24.96 -28.44 38.88
C GLN A 156 23.92 -28.22 37.77
N ARG A 157 23.02 -29.16 37.52
CA ARG A 157 21.92 -28.99 36.56
C ARG A 157 20.96 -27.89 36.97
N VAL A 158 20.65 -27.77 38.25
CA VAL A 158 19.81 -26.69 38.77
C VAL A 158 20.50 -25.35 38.56
N ILE A 159 21.79 -25.24 38.92
CA ILE A 159 22.57 -24.01 38.73
C ILE A 159 22.64 -23.61 37.26
N ASP A 160 22.89 -24.57 36.36
CA ASP A 160 22.94 -24.32 34.91
C ASP A 160 21.59 -23.86 34.33
N ALA A 161 20.49 -24.46 34.82
CA ALA A 161 19.14 -24.04 34.44
C ALA A 161 18.84 -22.59 34.89
N GLU A 162 19.22 -22.23 36.12
CA GLU A 162 19.08 -20.86 36.63
C GLU A 162 19.94 -19.87 35.86
N ALA A 163 21.19 -20.22 35.57
CA ALA A 163 22.11 -19.40 34.78
C ALA A 163 21.57 -19.18 33.35
N THR A 164 21.05 -20.24 32.72
CA THR A 164 20.45 -20.18 31.39
C THR A 164 19.19 -19.31 31.39
N GLN A 165 18.35 -19.41 32.42
CA GLN A 165 17.16 -18.55 32.55
C GLN A 165 17.55 -17.08 32.70
N ASN A 166 18.56 -16.76 33.52
CA ASN A 166 19.07 -15.42 33.70
C ASN A 166 19.71 -14.87 32.41
N PHE A 167 20.43 -15.71 31.67
CA PHE A 167 20.97 -15.37 30.36
C PHE A 167 19.85 -15.04 29.36
N ASN A 168 18.82 -15.89 29.25
CA ASN A 168 17.68 -15.67 28.36
C ASN A 168 16.92 -14.39 28.71
N ASN A 169 16.73 -14.08 30.00
CA ASN A 169 16.12 -12.83 30.43
C ASN A 169 16.96 -11.62 30.01
N SER A 170 18.27 -11.66 30.28
CA SER A 170 19.19 -10.58 29.89
C SER A 170 19.27 -10.40 28.37
N GLN A 171 19.22 -11.50 27.62
CA GLN A 171 19.21 -11.50 26.17
C GLN A 171 17.90 -10.89 25.61
N LYS A 172 16.76 -11.20 26.23
CA LYS A 172 15.48 -10.58 25.89
C LYS A 172 15.52 -9.07 26.12
N ASP A 173 16.01 -8.63 27.28
CA ASP A 173 16.15 -7.21 27.61
C ASP A 173 17.08 -6.50 26.62
N HIS A 174 18.18 -7.16 26.22
CA HIS A 174 19.09 -6.66 25.20
C HIS A 174 18.39 -6.46 23.86
N PHE A 175 17.63 -7.44 23.36
CA PHE A 175 16.89 -7.32 22.10
C PHE A 175 15.79 -6.25 22.16
N GLU A 176 15.11 -6.09 23.30
CA GLU A 176 14.13 -5.02 23.50
C GLU A 176 14.80 -3.64 23.45
N LEU A 177 15.95 -3.47 24.11
CA LEU A 177 16.73 -2.24 24.06
C LEU A 177 17.25 -1.97 22.64
N GLN A 178 17.80 -2.98 21.97
CA GLN A 178 18.25 -2.86 20.58
C GLN A 178 17.12 -2.44 19.64
N SER A 179 15.92 -2.99 19.82
CA SER A 179 14.72 -2.62 19.05
C SER A 179 14.22 -1.21 19.37
N LYS A 180 14.45 -0.70 20.59
CA LYS A 180 14.16 0.69 20.97
C LYS A 180 15.19 1.64 20.36
N ILE A 181 16.47 1.27 20.40
CA ILE A 181 17.58 2.03 19.79
C ILE A 181 17.34 2.18 18.28
N ALA A 182 17.08 1.07 17.56
CA ALA A 182 16.83 1.13 16.12
C ALA A 182 15.63 2.02 15.76
N ARG A 183 14.55 2.00 16.56
CA ARG A 183 13.39 2.89 16.38
C ARG A 183 13.74 4.36 16.60
N LEU A 184 14.54 4.65 17.64
CA LEU A 184 15.00 6.01 17.92
C LEU A 184 15.96 6.50 16.83
N GLU A 185 16.88 5.66 16.36
CA GLU A 185 17.79 5.98 15.26
C GLU A 185 17.02 6.29 13.98
N GLN A 186 16.03 5.46 13.62
CA GLN A 186 15.16 5.72 12.47
C GLN A 186 14.37 7.03 12.61
N SER A 187 13.87 7.33 13.82
CA SER A 187 13.18 8.60 14.09
C SER A 187 14.12 9.79 13.97
N ILE A 188 15.37 9.68 14.44
CA ILE A 188 16.37 10.74 14.33
C ILE A 188 16.75 10.97 12.88
N GLU A 189 16.92 9.90 12.09
CA GLU A 189 17.21 9.98 10.66
C GLU A 189 16.08 10.69 9.91
N TYR A 190 14.83 10.32 10.19
CA TYR A 190 13.65 10.96 9.61
C TYR A 190 13.56 12.45 9.97
N GLU A 191 13.80 12.81 11.24
CA GLU A 191 13.81 14.22 11.66
C GLU A 191 14.93 15.02 11.00
N LYS A 192 16.13 14.43 10.84
CA LYS A 192 17.23 15.07 10.09
C LYS A 192 16.87 15.28 8.62
N GLU A 193 16.22 14.30 7.99
CA GLU A 193 15.78 14.41 6.60
C GLU A 193 14.71 15.50 6.44
N LEU A 194 13.73 15.55 7.36
CA LEU A 194 12.74 16.62 7.43
C LEU A 194 13.38 18.00 7.64
N GLU A 195 14.37 18.11 8.53
CA GLU A 195 15.11 19.35 8.76
C GLU A 195 15.86 19.79 7.50
N SER A 196 16.52 18.86 6.81
CA SER A 196 17.20 19.12 5.54
C SER A 196 16.21 19.60 4.47
N GLN A 197 15.06 18.93 4.32
CA GLN A 197 14.01 19.36 3.38
C GLN A 197 13.46 20.74 3.73
N LYS A 198 13.18 21.01 5.02
CA LYS A 198 12.74 22.33 5.49
C LYS A 198 13.79 23.40 5.22
N SER A 199 15.07 23.10 5.39
CA SER A 199 16.18 24.01 5.09
C SER A 199 16.26 24.34 3.60
N ILE A 200 16.14 23.34 2.72
CA ILE A 200 16.10 23.53 1.26
C ILE A 200 14.89 24.39 0.88
N ASN A 201 13.70 24.03 1.35
CA ASN A 201 12.47 24.79 1.09
C ASN A 201 12.57 26.23 1.60
N PHE A 202 13.17 26.43 2.78
CA PHE A 202 13.41 27.77 3.33
C PHE A 202 14.33 28.58 2.41
N GLN A 203 15.41 27.99 1.89
CA GLN A 203 16.30 28.66 0.94
C GLN A 203 15.61 28.99 -0.39
N GLU A 204 14.76 28.10 -0.90
CA GLU A 204 13.96 28.34 -2.11
C GLU A 204 12.95 29.47 -1.91
N ILE A 205 12.18 29.42 -0.82
CA ILE A 205 11.24 30.48 -0.44
C ILE A 205 11.98 31.81 -0.27
N GLN A 206 13.17 31.80 0.34
CA GLN A 206 13.97 33.02 0.51
C GLN A 206 14.43 33.59 -0.83
N LYS A 207 14.84 32.74 -1.79
CA LYS A 207 15.19 33.18 -3.16
C LYS A 207 13.98 33.73 -3.90
N GLU A 208 12.83 33.08 -3.81
CA GLU A 208 11.58 33.59 -4.40
C GLU A 208 11.15 34.91 -3.77
N LEU A 209 11.26 35.05 -2.44
CA LEU A 209 11.01 36.32 -1.76
C LEU A 209 11.96 37.42 -2.24
N GLN A 210 13.24 37.12 -2.44
CA GLN A 210 14.20 38.08 -2.99
C GLN A 210 13.83 38.49 -4.42
N ARG A 211 13.40 37.52 -5.25
CA ARG A 211 12.94 37.77 -6.62
C ARG A 211 11.69 38.64 -6.64
N ILE A 212 10.65 38.27 -5.88
CA ILE A 212 9.41 39.04 -5.78
C ILE A 212 9.69 40.44 -5.23
N ASN A 213 10.57 40.60 -4.25
CA ASN A 213 10.95 41.93 -3.76
C ASN A 213 11.68 42.76 -4.83
N LYS A 214 12.45 42.12 -5.71
CA LYS A 214 13.10 42.81 -6.83
C LYS A 214 12.06 43.23 -7.87
N GLU A 215 11.17 42.32 -8.26
CA GLU A 215 10.04 42.61 -9.16
C GLU A 215 9.16 43.72 -8.58
N TYR A 216 8.80 43.65 -7.29
CA TYR A 216 8.06 44.72 -6.60
C TYR A 216 8.78 46.06 -6.63
N LYS A 217 10.11 46.09 -6.43
CA LYS A 217 10.89 47.33 -6.55
C LYS A 217 10.88 47.85 -7.97
N GLU A 218 11.06 46.99 -8.97
CA GLU A 218 10.99 47.37 -10.40
C GLU A 218 9.61 47.91 -10.76
N ASP A 219 8.54 47.22 -10.36
CA ASP A 219 7.16 47.63 -10.56
C ASP A 219 6.84 48.95 -9.83
N SER A 220 7.34 49.14 -8.60
CA SER A 220 7.16 50.41 -7.87
C SER A 220 7.83 51.58 -8.57
N VAL A 221 9.00 51.34 -9.19
CA VAL A 221 9.69 52.33 -10.02
C VAL A 221 8.89 52.60 -11.29
N GLN A 222 8.40 51.56 -11.97
CA GLN A 222 7.55 51.72 -13.15
C GLN A 222 6.26 52.47 -12.84
N ILE A 223 5.57 52.16 -11.73
CA ILE A 223 4.37 52.88 -11.26
C ILE A 223 4.72 54.34 -10.96
N SER A 224 5.86 54.62 -10.32
CA SER A 224 6.31 56.00 -10.08
C SER A 224 6.58 56.75 -11.39
N GLN A 225 7.15 56.08 -12.40
CA GLN A 225 7.39 56.64 -13.72
C GLN A 225 6.09 56.88 -14.49
N ILE A 226 5.17 55.91 -14.47
CA ILE A 226 3.85 55.99 -15.12
C ILE A 226 2.97 57.04 -14.45
N SER A 227 2.98 57.16 -13.13
CA SER A 227 2.27 58.25 -12.44
C SER A 227 2.90 59.61 -12.73
N SER A 228 4.22 59.70 -12.86
CA SER A 228 4.89 60.94 -13.30
C SER A 228 4.58 61.29 -14.76
N SER A 229 4.37 60.30 -15.64
CA SER A 229 3.97 60.53 -17.02
C SER A 229 2.49 60.84 -17.13
N LEU A 230 1.63 60.21 -16.32
CA LEU A 230 0.20 60.51 -16.20
C LEU A 230 -0.02 61.92 -15.70
N THR A 231 0.67 62.36 -14.64
CA THR A 231 0.57 63.75 -14.16
C THR A 231 1.02 64.76 -15.23
N LYS A 232 2.07 64.46 -16.01
CA LYS A 232 2.45 65.28 -17.18
C LYS A 232 1.38 65.25 -18.29
N LEU A 233 0.76 64.11 -18.53
CA LEU A 233 -0.32 63.92 -19.50
C LEU A 233 -1.59 64.65 -19.07
N GLU A 234 -1.95 64.58 -17.79
CA GLU A 234 -3.06 65.32 -17.18
C GLU A 234 -2.82 66.82 -17.25
N GLN A 235 -1.59 67.30 -16.98
CA GLN A 235 -1.24 68.71 -17.16
C GLN A 235 -1.33 69.14 -18.63
N THR A 236 -0.94 68.29 -19.58
CA THR A 236 -1.07 68.59 -21.02
C THR A 236 -2.50 68.49 -21.53
N ILE A 237 -3.33 67.62 -20.94
CA ILE A 237 -4.78 67.57 -21.21
C ILE A 237 -5.45 68.81 -20.65
N LEU A 238 -5.10 69.25 -19.42
CA LEU A 238 -5.62 70.49 -18.85
C LEU A 238 -5.24 71.71 -19.69
N THR A 239 -3.97 71.83 -20.11
CA THR A 239 -3.56 72.94 -20.98
C THR A 239 -4.23 72.86 -22.35
N ARG A 240 -4.30 71.69 -22.99
CA ARG A 240 -5.02 71.55 -24.27
C ARG A 240 -6.52 71.77 -24.15
N SER A 241 -7.17 71.33 -23.08
CA SER A 241 -8.60 71.58 -22.85
C SER A 241 -8.90 73.06 -22.69
N SER A 242 -8.03 73.82 -22.00
CA SER A 242 -8.14 75.29 -21.92
C SER A 242 -7.94 75.97 -23.27
N VAL A 243 -7.07 75.43 -24.13
CA VAL A 243 -6.86 75.93 -25.50
C VAL A 243 -8.04 75.59 -26.41
N VAL A 244 -8.61 74.38 -26.29
CA VAL A 244 -9.81 73.97 -27.05
C VAL A 244 -11.02 74.79 -26.62
N GLN A 245 -11.22 75.01 -25.32
CA GLN A 245 -12.32 75.84 -24.82
C GLN A 245 -12.19 77.30 -25.28
N GLY A 246 -10.97 77.85 -25.32
CA GLY A 246 -10.73 79.19 -25.88
C GLY A 246 -10.93 79.26 -27.40
N LEU A 247 -10.66 78.17 -28.14
CA LEU A 247 -10.93 78.11 -29.58
C LEU A 247 -12.42 77.89 -29.88
N GLU A 248 -13.14 77.12 -29.07
CA GLU A 248 -14.59 76.93 -29.20
C GLU A 248 -15.37 78.22 -28.90
N GLU A 249 -14.94 79.02 -27.91
CA GLU A 249 -15.53 80.34 -27.66
C GLU A 249 -15.31 81.29 -28.86
N ASN A 250 -14.11 81.31 -29.43
CA ASN A 250 -13.80 82.12 -30.61
C ASN A 250 -14.57 81.66 -31.86
N LEU A 251 -14.73 80.34 -32.06
CA LEU A 251 -15.44 79.78 -33.20
C LEU A 251 -16.95 80.03 -33.09
N SER A 252 -17.53 79.96 -31.89
CA SER A 252 -18.95 80.33 -31.69
C SER A 252 -19.21 81.83 -31.90
N ALA A 253 -18.24 82.69 -31.56
CA ALA A 253 -18.33 84.12 -31.80
C ALA A 253 -18.22 84.46 -33.30
N LEU A 254 -17.35 83.77 -34.04
CA LEU A 254 -17.22 83.91 -35.50
C LEU A 254 -18.44 83.35 -36.25
N GLU A 255 -18.98 82.20 -35.84
CA GLU A 255 -20.20 81.63 -36.42
C GLU A 255 -21.44 82.50 -36.18
N SER A 256 -21.55 83.12 -34.99
CA SER A 256 -22.61 84.10 -34.71
C SER A 256 -22.48 85.34 -35.60
N ASN A 257 -21.27 85.87 -35.78
CA ASN A 257 -21.03 86.99 -36.67
C ASN A 257 -21.32 86.66 -38.14
N LEU A 258 -20.89 85.50 -38.63
CA LEU A 258 -21.14 85.06 -40.02
C LEU A 258 -22.64 84.94 -40.30
N ASN A 259 -23.42 84.36 -39.38
CA ASN A 259 -24.86 84.22 -39.54
C ASN A 259 -25.58 85.59 -39.60
N THR A 260 -25.16 86.56 -38.80
CA THR A 260 -25.74 87.92 -38.89
C THR A 260 -25.43 88.64 -40.20
N VAL A 261 -24.26 88.36 -40.81
CA VAL A 261 -23.87 88.93 -42.11
C VAL A 261 -24.64 88.25 -43.25
N ILE A 262 -24.87 86.94 -43.17
CA ILE A 262 -25.66 86.18 -44.15
C ILE A 262 -27.12 86.66 -44.17
N GLU A 263 -27.76 86.81 -43.01
CA GLU A 263 -29.15 87.29 -42.93
C GLU A 263 -29.33 88.71 -43.48
N LYS A 264 -28.37 89.61 -43.23
CA LYS A 264 -28.40 90.97 -43.77
C LYS A 264 -28.25 90.98 -45.29
N ASN A 265 -27.36 90.15 -45.84
CA ASN A 265 -27.10 90.09 -47.28
C ASN A 265 -28.30 89.51 -48.07
N GLU A 266 -28.98 88.48 -47.54
CA GLU A 266 -30.21 87.96 -48.18
C GLU A 266 -31.36 88.98 -48.19
N SER A 267 -31.47 89.83 -47.16
CA SER A 267 -32.50 90.88 -47.10
C SER A 267 -32.28 91.99 -48.13
N ILE A 268 -31.02 92.32 -48.43
CA ILE A 268 -30.65 93.34 -49.43
C ILE A 268 -30.81 92.76 -50.85
N ALA A 269 -30.47 91.48 -51.07
CA ALA A 269 -30.67 90.82 -52.35
C ALA A 269 -32.16 90.78 -52.78
N LYS A 270 -33.09 90.59 -51.83
CA LYS A 270 -34.54 90.67 -52.11
C LYS A 270 -34.98 92.08 -52.52
N LYS A 271 -34.51 93.12 -51.82
CA LYS A 271 -34.83 94.52 -52.13
C LYS A 271 -34.29 94.98 -53.50
N ILE A 272 -33.10 94.52 -53.88
CA ILE A 272 -32.50 94.84 -55.19
C ILE A 272 -33.30 94.21 -56.35
N ASN A 273 -33.79 92.98 -56.18
CA ASN A 273 -34.60 92.33 -57.22
C ASN A 273 -35.98 92.99 -57.38
N GLU A 274 -36.63 93.41 -56.30
CA GLU A 274 -37.89 94.17 -56.38
C GLU A 274 -37.69 95.50 -57.12
N LEU A 275 -36.63 96.25 -56.82
CA LEU A 275 -36.32 97.50 -57.50
C LEU A 275 -35.97 97.31 -58.99
N ASN A 276 -35.23 96.26 -59.36
CA ASN A 276 -34.90 95.99 -60.77
C ASN A 276 -36.17 95.72 -61.62
N THR A 277 -37.18 95.05 -61.08
CA THR A 277 -38.45 94.84 -61.80
C THR A 277 -39.23 96.15 -62.03
N THR A 278 -39.09 97.13 -61.14
CA THR A 278 -39.71 98.47 -61.31
C THR A 278 -38.98 99.34 -62.33
N VAL A 279 -37.65 99.23 -62.44
CA VAL A 279 -36.85 99.97 -63.43
C VAL A 279 -37.08 99.46 -64.85
N GLU A 280 -37.21 98.14 -65.04
CA GLU A 280 -37.48 97.57 -66.37
C GLU A 280 -38.88 97.95 -66.89
N THR A 281 -39.91 97.91 -66.03
CA THR A 281 -41.29 98.22 -66.44
C THR A 281 -41.50 99.69 -66.80
N GLU A 282 -40.84 100.63 -66.12
CA GLU A 282 -40.89 102.06 -66.49
C GLU A 282 -40.00 102.39 -67.70
N SER A 283 -38.89 101.68 -67.91
CA SER A 283 -38.04 101.89 -69.12
C SER A 283 -38.75 101.52 -70.43
N VAL A 284 -39.59 100.49 -70.41
CA VAL A 284 -40.38 100.04 -71.57
C VAL A 284 -41.49 101.06 -71.91
N LYS A 285 -42.13 101.66 -70.90
CA LYS A 285 -43.11 102.74 -71.12
C LYS A 285 -42.49 103.98 -71.77
N ILE A 286 -41.29 104.40 -71.32
CA ILE A 286 -40.60 105.58 -71.87
C ILE A 286 -40.22 105.38 -73.35
N ASN A 287 -39.87 104.17 -73.77
CA ASN A 287 -39.50 103.87 -75.16
C ASN A 287 -40.68 103.80 -76.14
N VAL A 288 -41.88 103.46 -75.66
CA VAL A 288 -43.10 103.45 -76.51
C VAL A 288 -43.63 104.88 -76.70
N LEU A 289 -43.57 105.70 -75.65
CA LEU A 289 -44.05 107.08 -75.68
C LEU A 289 -43.11 108.03 -76.46
N SER A 290 -41.79 107.80 -76.44
CA SER A 290 -40.82 108.61 -77.19
C SER A 290 -40.95 108.47 -78.72
N LYS A 291 -41.45 107.32 -79.21
CA LYS A 291 -41.70 107.07 -80.63
C LYS A 291 -42.97 107.75 -81.16
N GLN A 292 -43.92 108.09 -80.28
CA GLN A 292 -45.14 108.81 -80.66
C GLN A 292 -44.92 110.32 -80.76
N LEU A 293 -44.00 110.87 -79.96
CA LEU A 293 -43.67 112.31 -79.98
C LEU A 293 -43.02 112.79 -81.29
N THR A 294 -42.21 111.95 -81.94
CA THR A 294 -41.53 112.33 -83.19
C THR A 294 -42.46 112.41 -84.40
N GLN A 295 -43.60 111.70 -84.39
CA GLN A 295 -44.65 111.84 -85.43
C GLN A 295 -45.52 113.09 -85.25
N ILE A 296 -45.62 113.62 -84.02
CA ILE A 296 -46.47 114.76 -83.69
C ILE A 296 -45.78 116.10 -83.99
N ASP A 297 -44.45 116.15 -83.90
CA ASP A 297 -43.69 117.38 -84.19
C ASP A 297 -43.72 117.76 -85.68
N ASP A 298 -43.80 116.77 -86.59
CA ASP A 298 -44.02 117.00 -88.02
C ASP A 298 -45.43 117.53 -88.32
N GLN A 299 -46.43 117.21 -87.49
CA GLN A 299 -47.79 117.74 -87.63
C GLN A 299 -47.91 119.20 -87.13
N LYS A 300 -47.17 119.60 -86.08
CA LYS A 300 -47.12 121.00 -85.61
C LYS A 300 -46.61 121.99 -86.67
N ARG A 301 -45.70 121.56 -87.56
CA ARG A 301 -45.21 122.41 -88.67
C ARG A 301 -46.26 122.67 -89.75
N THR A 302 -47.16 121.74 -90.01
CA THR A 302 -48.21 121.91 -91.02
C THR A 302 -49.36 122.80 -90.55
N ILE A 303 -49.66 122.80 -89.25
CA ILE A 303 -50.71 123.62 -88.63
C ILE A 303 -50.33 125.12 -88.62
N LYS A 304 -49.05 125.45 -88.42
CA LYS A 304 -48.59 126.85 -88.43
C LYS A 304 -48.79 127.54 -89.79
N ASN A 305 -48.60 126.81 -90.89
CA ASN A 305 -48.78 127.35 -92.25
C ASN A 305 -50.27 127.49 -92.65
N LEU A 306 -51.18 126.76 -91.99
CA LEU A 306 -52.62 126.84 -92.25
C LEU A 306 -53.30 128.02 -91.54
N HIS A 307 -52.83 128.43 -90.35
CA HIS A 307 -53.33 129.63 -89.68
C HIS A 307 -52.97 130.93 -90.42
N GLU A 308 -51.82 130.98 -91.10
CA GLU A 308 -51.48 132.12 -91.98
C GLU A 308 -52.43 132.20 -93.19
N ALA A 309 -52.79 131.05 -93.78
CA ALA A 309 -53.73 130.99 -94.90
C ALA A 309 -55.18 131.40 -94.52
N GLU A 310 -55.64 131.11 -93.29
CA GLU A 310 -56.96 131.54 -92.81
C GLU A 310 -57.06 133.07 -92.69
N SER A 311 -55.97 133.75 -92.29
CA SER A 311 -55.95 135.21 -92.17
C SER A 311 -56.09 135.93 -93.52
N ILE A 312 -55.52 135.34 -94.59
CA ILE A 312 -55.57 135.88 -95.95
C ILE A 312 -56.97 135.65 -96.57
N PHE A 313 -57.60 134.51 -96.29
CA PHE A 313 -58.92 134.18 -96.85
C PHE A 313 -60.04 135.07 -96.28
N ARG A 314 -59.98 135.42 -94.98
CA ARG A 314 -60.94 136.36 -94.37
C ARG A 314 -60.77 137.81 -94.85
N GLN A 315 -59.59 138.19 -95.35
CA GLN A 315 -59.39 139.50 -95.99
C GLN A 315 -60.05 139.55 -97.38
N LEU A 316 -59.91 138.49 -98.18
CA LEU A 316 -60.56 138.37 -99.50
C LEU A 316 -62.10 138.33 -99.42
N GLU A 317 -62.65 137.69 -98.37
CA GLU A 317 -64.09 137.63 -98.15
C GLU A 317 -64.70 139.02 -97.88
N LYS A 318 -63.97 139.89 -97.17
CA LYS A 318 -64.38 141.28 -96.90
C LYS A 318 -64.28 142.20 -98.12
N GLU A 319 -63.29 142.02 -99.01
CA GLU A 319 -63.18 142.85 -100.21
C GLU A 319 -64.29 142.55 -101.23
N ILE A 320 -64.68 141.28 -101.37
CA ILE A 320 -65.75 140.88 -102.31
C ILE A 320 -67.13 141.36 -101.85
N GLU A 321 -67.37 141.49 -100.54
CA GLU A 321 -68.63 142.04 -100.02
C GLU A 321 -68.79 143.55 -100.30
N THR A 322 -67.69 144.30 -100.43
CA THR A 322 -67.73 145.76 -100.60
C THR A 322 -67.96 146.25 -102.04
N SER A 323 -67.75 145.42 -103.07
CA SER A 323 -67.87 145.85 -104.49
C SER A 323 -69.15 145.36 -105.19
N LYS A 324 -70.22 145.18 -104.41
CA LYS A 324 -71.60 144.89 -104.84
C LYS A 324 -72.30 146.06 -105.57
N VAL A 325 -71.60 147.18 -105.79
CA VAL A 325 -72.18 148.42 -106.33
C VAL A 325 -72.03 148.54 -107.86
N TYR A 326 -71.24 147.68 -108.53
CA TYR A 326 -70.88 147.90 -109.95
C TYR A 326 -71.18 146.79 -110.98
N PHE A 327 -71.72 145.61 -110.64
CA PHE A 327 -71.85 144.52 -111.63
C PHE A 327 -73.14 143.67 -111.50
N GLU A 328 -73.65 143.23 -112.66
CA GLU A 328 -74.94 142.56 -112.91
C GLU A 328 -75.18 141.25 -112.12
N ALA A 329 -76.46 140.96 -111.86
CA ALA A 329 -76.96 140.03 -110.83
C ALA A 329 -76.69 138.52 -111.04
N GLU A 330 -76.15 138.08 -112.18
CA GLU A 330 -76.03 136.65 -112.50
C GLU A 330 -74.69 136.00 -112.05
N ASN A 331 -73.57 136.72 -112.10
CA ASN A 331 -72.28 136.12 -111.76
C ASN A 331 -72.00 136.03 -110.25
N PHE A 332 -72.63 136.91 -109.45
CA PHE A 332 -72.41 137.01 -107.99
C PHE A 332 -72.88 135.75 -107.24
N LYS A 333 -73.89 135.04 -107.77
CA LYS A 333 -74.44 133.81 -107.18
C LYS A 333 -73.48 132.62 -107.30
N SER A 334 -72.66 132.58 -108.35
CA SER A 334 -71.68 131.51 -108.55
C SER A 334 -70.47 131.64 -107.63
N ILE A 335 -70.07 132.88 -107.30
CA ILE A 335 -68.94 133.19 -106.43
C ILE A 335 -69.30 132.90 -104.97
N LEU A 336 -70.50 133.27 -104.53
CA LEU A 336 -70.99 133.01 -103.18
C LEU A 336 -71.14 131.51 -102.86
N ASN A 337 -71.60 130.70 -103.81
CA ASN A 337 -71.69 129.25 -103.62
C ASN A 337 -70.31 128.58 -103.53
N ARG A 338 -69.31 129.13 -104.22
CA ARG A 338 -67.94 128.61 -104.18
C ARG A 338 -67.20 129.02 -102.89
N LEU A 339 -67.55 130.18 -102.33
CA LEU A 339 -67.05 130.66 -101.04
C LEU A 339 -67.63 129.86 -99.86
N ASN A 340 -68.94 129.63 -99.85
CA ASN A 340 -69.58 128.84 -98.78
C ASN A 340 -69.09 127.39 -98.72
N THR A 341 -68.88 126.76 -99.88
CA THR A 341 -68.34 125.38 -99.95
C THR A 341 -66.88 125.26 -99.51
N LEU A 342 -66.11 126.34 -99.60
CA LEU A 342 -64.75 126.42 -99.06
C LEU A 342 -64.75 126.71 -97.54
N GLY A 343 -65.67 127.55 -97.06
CA GLY A 343 -65.86 127.83 -95.64
C GLY A 343 -66.23 126.59 -94.82
N GLU A 344 -67.15 125.77 -95.30
CA GLU A 344 -67.56 124.53 -94.59
C GLU A 344 -66.43 123.49 -94.51
N LYS A 345 -65.58 123.40 -95.55
CA LYS A 345 -64.40 122.52 -95.53
C LYS A 345 -63.33 122.99 -94.55
N LEU A 346 -63.18 124.30 -94.37
CA LEU A 346 -62.22 124.87 -93.44
C LEU A 346 -62.64 124.64 -91.99
N VAL A 347 -63.93 124.84 -91.68
CA VAL A 347 -64.48 124.62 -90.33
C VAL A 347 -64.42 123.15 -89.91
N THR A 348 -64.63 122.21 -90.84
CA THR A 348 -64.52 120.77 -90.56
C THR A 348 -63.07 120.30 -90.36
N LEU A 349 -62.09 120.94 -91.02
CA LEU A 349 -60.67 120.68 -90.75
C LEU A 349 -60.26 121.19 -89.37
N ILE A 350 -60.66 122.41 -88.99
CA ILE A 350 -60.27 123.03 -87.70
C ILE A 350 -60.77 122.22 -86.51
N ARG A 351 -62.01 121.69 -86.56
CA ARG A 351 -62.53 120.83 -85.50
C ARG A 351 -61.75 119.53 -85.30
N LYS A 352 -61.24 118.92 -86.39
CA LYS A 352 -60.40 117.72 -86.29
C LYS A 352 -59.03 118.01 -85.67
N PHE A 353 -58.49 119.21 -85.88
CA PHE A 353 -57.22 119.61 -85.30
C PHE A 353 -57.29 119.96 -83.80
N GLN A 354 -58.39 120.55 -83.33
CA GLN A 354 -58.58 120.82 -81.89
C GLN A 354 -58.67 119.55 -81.03
N THR A 355 -59.18 118.43 -81.57
CA THR A 355 -59.18 117.14 -80.88
C THR A 355 -57.79 116.55 -80.73
N ILE A 356 -56.92 116.74 -81.73
CA ILE A 356 -55.52 116.27 -81.70
C ILE A 356 -54.72 117.10 -80.69
N GLU A 357 -54.99 118.40 -80.56
CA GLU A 357 -54.28 119.28 -79.62
C GLU A 357 -54.48 118.89 -78.13
N LYS A 358 -55.64 118.33 -77.76
CA LYS A 358 -55.90 117.83 -76.40
C LYS A 358 -55.15 116.53 -76.08
N GLU A 359 -55.04 115.61 -77.04
CA GLU A 359 -54.29 114.36 -76.84
C GLU A 359 -52.78 114.60 -76.67
N ILE A 360 -52.26 115.70 -77.24
CA ILE A 360 -50.83 116.06 -77.11
C ILE A 360 -50.49 116.47 -75.67
N VAL A 361 -51.34 117.26 -75.02
CA VAL A 361 -51.06 117.77 -73.66
C VAL A 361 -51.15 116.66 -72.61
N GLU A 362 -52.08 115.71 -72.76
CA GLU A 362 -52.17 114.55 -71.86
C GLU A 362 -50.93 113.65 -71.97
N ASN A 363 -50.43 113.39 -73.18
CA ASN A 363 -49.25 112.56 -73.38
C ASN A 363 -47.95 113.21 -72.87
N GLU A 364 -47.78 114.52 -73.03
CA GLU A 364 -46.61 115.24 -72.47
C GLU A 364 -46.58 115.15 -70.93
N SER A 365 -47.74 115.17 -70.27
CA SER A 365 -47.83 115.06 -68.80
C SER A 365 -47.45 113.69 -68.25
N GLN A 366 -47.80 112.60 -68.96
CA GLN A 366 -47.48 111.23 -68.53
C GLN A 366 -45.98 110.93 -68.64
N ILE A 367 -45.31 111.48 -69.65
CA ILE A 367 -43.87 111.25 -69.86
C ILE A 367 -43.04 111.87 -68.73
N LEU A 368 -43.42 113.07 -68.27
CA LEU A 368 -42.71 113.75 -67.18
C LEU A 368 -42.80 112.98 -65.87
N LEU A 369 -43.97 112.39 -65.58
CA LEU A 369 -44.21 111.62 -64.36
C LEU A 369 -43.43 110.29 -64.35
N SER A 370 -43.37 109.60 -65.49
CA SER A 370 -42.54 108.38 -65.64
C SER A 370 -41.04 108.67 -65.55
N GLN A 371 -40.55 109.80 -66.05
CA GLN A 371 -39.13 110.18 -65.95
C GLN A 371 -38.69 110.47 -64.51
N GLN A 372 -39.55 111.10 -63.69
CA GLN A 372 -39.24 111.31 -62.26
C GLN A 372 -39.16 109.99 -61.48
N ASN A 373 -40.09 109.06 -61.72
CA ASN A 373 -40.08 107.76 -61.04
C ASN A 373 -38.83 106.94 -61.38
N LEU A 374 -38.42 106.93 -62.66
CA LEU A 374 -37.23 106.20 -63.10
C LEU A 374 -35.93 106.71 -62.43
N ASN A 375 -35.79 108.02 -62.25
CA ASN A 375 -34.59 108.58 -61.60
C ASN A 375 -34.56 108.27 -60.10
N SER A 376 -35.70 108.35 -59.39
CA SER A 376 -35.75 107.99 -57.97
C SER A 376 -35.43 106.51 -57.71
N ALA A 377 -35.88 105.61 -58.61
CA ALA A 377 -35.61 104.18 -58.51
C ALA A 377 -34.13 103.84 -58.80
N LYS A 378 -33.49 104.57 -59.74
CA LYS A 378 -32.06 104.38 -60.04
C LYS A 378 -31.14 104.83 -58.91
N GLU A 379 -31.42 105.96 -58.25
CA GLU A 379 -30.61 106.42 -57.12
C GLU A 379 -30.68 105.47 -55.91
N GLN A 380 -31.85 104.87 -55.65
CA GLN A 380 -32.01 103.87 -54.59
C GLN A 380 -31.32 102.54 -54.93
N LEU A 381 -31.30 102.16 -56.21
CA LEU A 381 -30.61 100.95 -56.68
C LEU A 381 -29.09 101.08 -56.50
N ASP A 382 -28.51 102.22 -56.87
CA ASP A 382 -27.05 102.44 -56.77
C ASP A 382 -26.57 102.46 -55.31
N GLN A 383 -27.35 103.00 -54.37
CA GLN A 383 -27.01 102.93 -52.94
C GLN A 383 -27.02 101.48 -52.39
N LEU A 384 -27.99 100.67 -52.80
CA LEU A 384 -28.10 99.29 -52.35
C LEU A 384 -27.03 98.36 -52.96
N ILE A 385 -26.56 98.65 -54.18
CA ILE A 385 -25.46 97.91 -54.82
C ILE A 385 -24.14 98.14 -54.06
N ILE A 386 -23.86 99.39 -53.65
CA ILE A 386 -22.65 99.72 -52.85
C ILE A 386 -22.71 99.06 -51.47
N GLU A 387 -23.88 98.99 -50.84
CA GLU A 387 -24.07 98.34 -49.54
C GLU A 387 -23.91 96.81 -49.64
N LYS A 388 -24.35 96.21 -50.76
CA LYS A 388 -24.15 94.78 -51.04
C LYS A 388 -22.67 94.43 -51.25
N GLU A 389 -21.91 95.22 -52.01
CA GLU A 389 -20.49 94.94 -52.24
C GLU A 389 -19.66 94.95 -50.95
N LYS A 390 -19.96 95.87 -50.01
CA LYS A 390 -19.32 95.87 -48.68
C LYS A 390 -19.61 94.62 -47.85
N LEU A 391 -20.85 94.13 -47.91
CA LEU A 391 -21.27 92.93 -47.17
C LEU A 391 -20.72 91.63 -47.79
N ASP A 392 -20.61 91.58 -49.12
CA ASP A 392 -19.96 90.45 -49.81
C ASP A 392 -18.45 90.39 -49.49
N GLN A 393 -17.77 91.54 -49.38
CA GLN A 393 -16.37 91.60 -48.93
C GLN A 393 -16.22 91.11 -47.48
N GLN A 394 -17.06 91.59 -46.56
CA GLN A 394 -17.07 91.12 -45.16
C GLN A 394 -17.37 89.63 -45.03
N LYS A 395 -18.25 89.08 -45.88
CA LYS A 395 -18.55 87.64 -45.90
C LYS A 395 -17.34 86.81 -46.34
N ILE A 396 -16.56 87.30 -47.32
CA ILE A 396 -15.34 86.61 -47.78
C ILE A 396 -14.25 86.67 -46.70
N ASP A 397 -14.07 87.82 -46.06
CA ASP A 397 -13.06 87.97 -45.00
C ASP A 397 -13.36 87.08 -43.78
N LEU A 398 -14.63 87.04 -43.34
CA LEU A 398 -15.05 86.15 -42.25
C LEU A 398 -14.99 84.66 -42.66
N SER A 399 -15.26 84.32 -43.92
CA SER A 399 -15.13 82.93 -44.39
C SER A 399 -13.68 82.46 -44.53
N ASN A 400 -12.72 83.38 -44.64
CA ASN A 400 -11.29 83.07 -44.66
C ASN A 400 -10.67 83.02 -43.26
N GLU A 401 -11.29 83.63 -42.24
CA GLU A 401 -10.88 83.47 -40.83
C GLU A 401 -11.43 82.18 -40.18
N ILE A 402 -12.50 81.59 -40.74
CA ILE A 402 -13.12 80.35 -40.25
C ILE A 402 -12.42 79.09 -40.81
N ASN A 403 -11.79 79.15 -41.98
CA ASN A 403 -11.05 78.03 -42.59
C ASN A 403 -9.54 78.16 -42.35
#